data_AF-A0AAE3SNT4-F1
#
_entry.id   AF-A0AAE3SNT4-F1
#
_cell.length_a   1.000
_cell.length_b   1.000
_cell.length_c   1.000
_cell.angle_alpha   90.00
_cell.angle_beta   90.00
_cell.angle_gamma   90.00
#
_symmetry.space_group_name_H-M   'P 1'
#
loop_
_entity.id
_entity.type
_entity.pdbx_description
1 polymer ?
#
loop_
_entity_poly.entity_id
_entity_poly.type
_entity_poly.pdbx_seq_one_letter_code
_entity_poly.pdbx_strand_id
1 'polypeptide(L)'
;MLYTRYFSGIINQYGRPNLSDEQFRKFMNIVHLEGRLAGINTIKRALKDAREAHRFDVEHYNVSKKLTELTGNLPPEKLKEQLFR
;
A
#
# COMPACT_ATOMS: atom_id res chain seq x y z
N MET A 1 -3.46 -4.02 3.25
CA MET A 1 -2.42 -4.41 2.28
C MET A 1 -3.07 -5.19 1.15
N LEU A 2 -3.80 -4.47 0.30
CA LEU A 2 -4.50 -4.99 -0.88
C LEU A 2 -3.51 -5.21 -2.03
N TYR A 3 -2.76 -4.17 -2.41
CA TYR A 3 -1.87 -4.20 -3.57
C TYR A 3 -0.68 -5.14 -3.36
N THR A 4 -0.03 -5.06 -2.19
CA THR A 4 1.14 -5.88 -1.85
C THR A 4 0.80 -7.37 -1.88
N ARG A 5 -0.38 -7.76 -1.37
CA ARG A 5 -0.83 -9.16 -1.40
C ARG A 5 -1.06 -9.65 -2.84
N TYR A 6 -1.73 -8.83 -3.65
CA TYR A 6 -1.99 -9.16 -5.04
C TYR A 6 -0.69 -9.29 -5.85
N PHE A 7 0.22 -8.33 -5.73
CA PHE A 7 1.51 -8.35 -6.43
C PHE A 7 2.41 -9.50 -5.96
N SER A 8 2.43 -9.81 -4.66
CA SER A 8 3.15 -10.98 -4.15
C SER A 8 2.62 -12.28 -4.77
N GLY A 9 1.30 -12.42 -4.94
CA GLY A 9 0.70 -13.58 -5.61
C GLY A 9 1.21 -13.74 -7.04
N ILE A 10 1.25 -12.65 -7.80
CA ILE A 10 1.78 -12.64 -9.16
C ILE A 10 3.27 -13.03 -9.18
N ILE A 11 4.08 -12.46 -8.29
CA ILE A 11 5.51 -12.75 -8.23
C ILE A 11 5.76 -14.23 -7.90
N ASN A 12 4.97 -14.80 -7.00
CA ASN A 12 5.08 -16.21 -6.63
C ASN A 12 4.66 -17.15 -7.78
N GLN A 13 3.71 -16.73 -8.61
CA GLN A 13 3.18 -17.55 -9.70
C GLN A 13 3.99 -17.43 -11.00
N TYR A 14 4.45 -16.23 -11.35
CA TYR A 14 5.06 -15.92 -12.65
C TYR A 14 6.53 -15.49 -12.54
N GLY A 15 7.08 -15.41 -11.32
CA GLY A 15 8.43 -14.94 -11.07
C GLY A 15 8.54 -13.42 -10.97
N ARG A 16 9.78 -12.93 -10.90
CA ARG A 16 10.07 -11.50 -10.73
C ARG A 16 9.73 -10.72 -12.02
N PRO A 17 8.87 -9.69 -11.97
CA PRO A 17 8.58 -8.86 -13.13
C PRO A 17 9.82 -8.03 -13.50
N ASN A 18 10.01 -7.81 -14.81
CA ASN A 18 11.01 -6.87 -15.31
C ASN A 18 10.46 -5.46 -15.19
N LEU A 19 10.92 -4.70 -14.19
CA LEU A 19 10.45 -3.35 -13.92
C LEU A 19 11.53 -2.34 -14.27
N SER A 20 11.16 -1.25 -14.93
CA SER A 20 12.00 -0.06 -15.01
C SER A 20 12.23 0.54 -13.61
N ASP A 21 13.24 1.39 -13.47
CA ASP A 21 13.53 2.07 -12.21
C ASP A 21 12.32 2.88 -11.68
N GLU A 22 11.54 3.48 -12.59
CA GLU A 22 10.32 4.21 -12.23
C GLU A 22 9.23 3.27 -11.73
N GLN A 23 8.98 2.16 -12.44
CA GLN A 23 8.01 1.15 -12.04
C GLN A 23 8.39 0.51 -10.70
N PHE A 24 9.66 0.18 -10.51
CA PHE A 24 10.17 -0.38 -9.26
C PHE A 24 10.03 0.60 -8.10
N ARG A 25 10.36 1.89 -8.32
CA ARG A 25 10.17 2.95 -7.32
C ARG A 25 8.71 3.10 -6.95
N LYS A 26 7.80 3.13 -7.93
CA LYS A 26 6.36 3.18 -7.71
C LYS A 26 5.87 1.98 -6.92
N PHE A 27 6.31 0.77 -7.28
CA PHE A 27 6.00 -0.47 -6.57
C PHE A 27 6.45 -0.42 -5.10
N MET A 28 7.70 -0.05 -4.83
CA MET A 28 8.22 0.03 -3.47
C MET A 28 7.52 1.10 -2.62
N ASN A 29 7.16 2.23 -3.22
CA ASN A 29 6.38 3.27 -2.55
C ASN A 29 4.99 2.77 -2.15
N ILE A 30 4.32 1.98 -3.00
CA ILE A 30 3.04 1.35 -2.65
C ILE A 30 3.22 0.41 -1.45
N VAL A 31 4.21 -0.48 -1.50
CA VAL A 31 4.49 -1.44 -0.41
C VAL A 31 4.76 -0.70 0.91
N HIS A 32 5.58 0.35 0.87
CA HIS A 32 5.90 1.16 2.05
C HIS A 32 4.65 1.82 2.66
N LEU A 33 3.83 2.49 1.83
CA LEU A 33 2.62 3.16 2.29
C LEU A 33 1.57 2.18 2.86
N GLU A 34 1.40 1.01 2.22
CA GLU A 34 0.52 -0.03 2.72
C GLU A 34 1.00 -0.62 4.06
N GLY A 35 2.32 -0.81 4.20
CA GLY A 35 2.93 -1.26 5.45
C GLY A 35 2.73 -0.26 6.58
N ARG A 36 2.93 1.04 6.31
CA ARG A 36 2.68 2.11 7.27
C ARG A 36 1.21 2.17 7.70
N LEU A 37 0.26 2.08 6.76
CA LEU A 37 -1.17 2.00 7.09
C LEU A 37 -1.50 0.77 7.95
N ALA A 38 -0.91 -0.38 7.65
CA ALA A 38 -1.10 -1.59 8.46
C ALA A 38 -0.58 -1.41 9.89
N GLY A 39 0.58 -0.77 10.06
CA GLY A 39 1.14 -0.42 11.37
C GLY A 39 0.22 0.52 12.17
N ILE A 40 -0.22 1.62 11.55
CA ILE A 40 -1.15 2.57 12.17
C ILE A 40 -2.45 1.88 12.59
N ASN A 41 -3.03 1.06 11.72
CA ASN A 41 -4.25 0.31 12.04
C ASN A 41 -4.05 -0.70 13.17
N THR A 42 -2.87 -1.30 13.28
CA THR A 42 -2.53 -2.20 14.40
C THR A 42 -2.49 -1.44 15.72
N ILE A 43 -1.82 -0.27 15.75
CA ILE A 43 -1.75 0.60 16.92
C ILE A 43 -3.16 1.06 17.32
N LYS A 44 -3.95 1.56 16.36
CA LYS A 44 -5.33 2.02 16.63
C LYS A 44 -6.23 0.90 17.18
N ARG A 45 -6.07 -0.34 16.71
CA ARG A 45 -6.80 -1.49 17.26
C ARG A 45 -6.37 -1.82 18.69
N ALA A 46 -5.08 -1.71 19.00
CA ALA A 46 -4.58 -1.91 20.37
C ALA A 46 -5.08 -0.82 21.33
N LEU A 47 -5.34 0.39 20.82
CA LEU A 47 -5.81 1.56 21.56
C LEU A 47 -7.32 1.81 21.44
N LYS A 48 -8.13 0.81 21.04
CA LYS A 48 -9.52 1.04 20.58
C LYS A 48 -10.40 1.85 21.56
N ASP A 49 -10.15 1.73 22.87
CA ASP A 49 -10.92 2.39 23.93
C ASP A 49 -10.14 3.57 24.58
N ALA A 50 -8.95 3.87 24.05
CA ALA A 50 -8.06 4.89 24.53
C ALA A 50 -8.22 6.17 23.69
N ARG A 51 -8.31 7.33 24.35
CA ARG A 51 -8.45 8.64 23.68
C ARG A 51 -7.29 8.91 22.71
N GLU A 52 -6.14 8.27 22.96
CA GLU A 52 -4.92 8.33 22.18
C GLU A 52 -5.07 7.77 20.77
N ALA A 53 -6.07 6.92 20.49
CA ALA A 53 -6.28 6.38 19.13
C ALA A 53 -6.50 7.47 18.08
N HIS A 54 -7.13 8.58 18.47
CA HIS A 54 -7.38 9.73 17.59
C HIS A 54 -6.11 10.45 17.14
N ARG A 55 -5.01 10.32 17.89
CA ARG A 55 -3.72 10.95 17.54
C ARG A 55 -3.18 10.47 16.20
N PHE A 56 -3.62 9.29 15.74
CA PHE A 56 -3.17 8.68 14.50
C PHE A 56 -4.13 8.94 13.32
N ASP A 57 -5.25 9.65 13.51
CA ASP A 57 -6.25 9.87 12.46
C ASP A 57 -5.69 10.70 11.30
N VAL A 58 -4.99 11.79 11.63
CA VAL A 58 -4.36 12.68 10.65
C VAL A 58 -3.29 11.93 9.85
N GLU A 59 -2.46 11.14 10.53
CA GLU A 59 -1.42 10.36 9.85
C GLU A 59 -2.03 9.26 8.97
N HIS A 60 -3.04 8.54 9.47
CA HIS A 60 -3.77 7.55 8.70
C HIS A 60 -4.36 8.16 7.42
N TYR A 61 -5.03 9.31 7.54
CA TYR A 61 -5.58 10.04 6.41
C TYR A 61 -4.50 10.43 5.39
N ASN A 62 -3.39 11.00 5.85
CA ASN A 62 -2.31 11.45 4.97
C ASN A 62 -1.64 10.30 4.22
N VAL A 63 -1.40 9.16 4.87
CA VAL A 63 -0.82 7.98 4.22
C VAL A 63 -1.81 7.36 3.24
N SER A 64 -3.10 7.29 3.61
CA SER A 64 -4.16 6.81 2.72
C SER A 64 -4.28 7.69 1.47
N LYS A 65 -4.27 9.01 1.63
CA LYS A 65 -4.33 9.96 0.51
C LYS A 65 -3.15 9.78 -0.45
N LYS A 66 -1.92 9.68 0.08
CA LYS A 66 -0.71 9.43 -0.74
C LYS A 66 -0.80 8.10 -1.50
N LEU A 67 -1.33 7.06 -0.86
CA LEU A 67 -1.54 5.77 -1.51
C LEU A 67 -2.56 5.90 -2.65
N THR A 68 -3.67 6.62 -2.42
CA THR A 68 -4.66 6.90 -3.45
C THR A 68 -4.07 7.69 -4.62
N GLU A 69 -3.28 8.73 -4.35
CA GLU A 69 -2.60 9.53 -5.38
C GLU A 69 -1.64 8.67 -6.23
N LEU A 70 -0.91 7.75 -5.60
CA LEU A 70 0.05 6.88 -6.28
C LEU A 70 -0.63 5.80 -7.13
N THR A 71 -1.77 5.29 -6.66
CA THR A 71 -2.49 4.17 -7.29
C THR A 71 -3.64 4.62 -8.20
N GLY A 72 -4.04 5.90 -8.14
CA GLY A 72 -5.25 6.40 -8.79
C GLY A 72 -6.53 5.76 -8.25
N ASN A 73 -6.50 5.15 -7.06
CA ASN A 73 -7.55 4.30 -6.52
C ASN A 73 -7.94 3.12 -7.44
N LEU A 74 -7.03 2.70 -8.33
CA LEU A 74 -7.30 1.60 -9.25
C LEU A 74 -7.33 0.27 -8.49
N PRO A 75 -8.14 -0.70 -8.94
CA PRO A 75 -8.06 -2.06 -8.42
C PRO A 75 -6.69 -2.68 -8.80
N PRO A 76 -6.16 -3.63 -8.00
CA PRO A 76 -4.82 -4.18 -8.19
C PRO A 76 -4.55 -4.75 -9.59
N GLU A 77 -5.56 -5.35 -10.21
CA GLU A 77 -5.52 -5.91 -11.56
C GLU A 77 -5.20 -4.82 -12.59
N LYS A 78 -5.85 -3.66 -12.46
CA LYS A 78 -5.63 -2.50 -13.34
C LYS A 78 -4.32 -1.80 -13.05
N LEU A 79 -3.93 -1.73 -11.79
CA LEU A 79 -2.65 -1.15 -11.42
C LEU A 79 -1.47 -2.01 -11.94
N LYS A 80 -1.61 -3.35 -11.93
CA LYS A 80 -0.66 -4.28 -12.55
C LYS A 80 -0.47 -4.01 -14.04
N GLU A 81 -1.55 -3.79 -14.80
CA GLU A 81 -1.47 -3.48 -16.24
C GLU A 81 -0.64 -2.21 -16.54
N GLN A 82 -0.46 -1.31 -15.55
CA GLN A 82 0.39 -0.13 -15.68
C GLN A 82 1.82 -0.36 -15.19
N LEU A 83 1.98 -1.16 -14.13
CA LEU A 83 3.26 -1.36 -13.45
C LEU A 83 4.11 -2.47 -14.05
N PHE A 84 3.51 -3.59 -14.48
CA PHE A 84 4.23 -4.80 -14.90
C PHE A 84 4.09 -5.02 -16.41
N ARG A 85 4.31 -3.94 -17.19
CA ARG A 85 4.31 -3.99 -18.64
C ARG A 85 5.61 -4.56 -19.19
#